data_AF-A0A2W0AU90-F1
#
_entry.id   AF-A0A2W0AU90-F1
#
_cell.length_a   1.000
_cell.length_b   1.000
_cell.length_c   1.000
_cell.angle_alpha   90.00
_cell.angle_beta   90.00
_cell.angle_gamma   90.00
#
_symmetry.space_group_name_H-M   'P 1'
#
loop_
_entity.id
_entity.type
_entity.pdbx_description
1 polymer ?
#
loop_
_entity_poly.entity_id
_entity_poly.type
_entity_poly.pdbx_seq_one_letter_code
_entity_poly.pdbx_strand_id
1 'polypeptide(L)'
;MSKLILTLITFVPLAGAILLMFMPRNDRVIKWTALIVSILAFLFSLHLPARWTHGAPGFQFAIDAPWISSPNIHYHLGVDGISVWLVLLTTFLTPFCVLISWKSIHGAVKEFFVLMLILETAMIGVFVSLDLFLFYVFWEATLIPMALMIGMYGHERRVYAAVKFFLYTMVASVF
;
A
#
# COMPACT_ATOMS: atom_id res chain seq x y z
N MET A 1 -20.40 -3.32 -8.55
CA MET A 1 -19.24 -2.44 -8.30
C MET A 1 -18.81 -2.42 -6.83
N SER A 2 -19.74 -2.38 -5.86
CA SER A 2 -19.40 -2.24 -4.43
C SER A 2 -18.49 -3.33 -3.86
N LYS A 3 -18.63 -4.59 -4.28
CA LYS A 3 -17.78 -5.68 -3.77
C LYS A 3 -16.31 -5.49 -4.16
N LEU A 4 -16.03 -5.22 -5.43
CA LEU A 4 -14.67 -5.12 -5.98
C LEU A 4 -13.93 -3.82 -5.62
N ILE A 5 -14.57 -2.89 -4.91
CA ILE A 5 -13.97 -1.58 -4.64
C ILE A 5 -12.70 -1.71 -3.79
N LEU A 6 -12.70 -2.60 -2.79
CA LEU A 6 -11.52 -2.81 -1.93
C LEU A 6 -10.36 -3.38 -2.74
N THR A 7 -10.61 -4.41 -3.55
CA THR A 7 -9.60 -4.97 -4.46
C THR A 7 -9.04 -3.90 -5.41
N LEU A 8 -9.89 -3.01 -5.95
CA LEU A 8 -9.42 -1.90 -6.79
C LEU A 8 -8.56 -0.91 -6.01
N ILE A 9 -9.01 -0.44 -4.85
CA ILE A 9 -8.26 0.51 -4.02
C ILE A 9 -6.89 -0.08 -3.62
N THR A 10 -6.85 -1.36 -3.24
CA THR A 10 -5.61 -2.04 -2.85
C THR A 10 -4.65 -2.21 -4.01
N PHE A 11 -5.11 -2.61 -5.20
CA PHE A 11 -4.21 -3.01 -6.29
C PHE A 11 -3.97 -1.96 -7.38
N VAL A 12 -4.68 -0.83 -7.38
CA VAL A 12 -4.41 0.30 -8.29
C VAL A 12 -2.97 0.83 -8.12
N PRO A 13 -2.45 1.07 -6.91
CA PRO A 13 -1.05 1.46 -6.72
C PRO A 13 -0.08 0.40 -7.24
N LEU A 14 -0.35 -0.89 -6.99
CA LEU A 14 0.48 -1.99 -7.50
C LEU A 14 0.52 -2.04 -9.03
N ALA A 15 -0.63 -1.87 -9.68
CA ALA A 15 -0.71 -1.79 -11.14
C ALA A 15 0.12 -0.62 -11.67
N GLY A 16 0.08 0.54 -10.98
CA GLY A 16 0.94 1.68 -11.28
C GLY A 16 2.42 1.37 -11.08
N ALA A 17 2.79 0.66 -10.01
CA ALA A 17 4.17 0.24 -9.77
C ALA A 17 4.69 -0.68 -10.89
N ILE A 18 3.88 -1.66 -11.30
CA ILE A 18 4.19 -2.56 -12.42
C ILE A 18 4.36 -1.78 -13.72
N LEU A 19 3.44 -0.84 -14.00
CA LEU A 19 3.52 0.02 -15.17
C LEU A 19 4.80 0.88 -15.17
N LEU A 20 5.20 1.44 -14.03
CA LEU A 20 6.48 2.16 -13.89
C LEU A 20 7.68 1.26 -14.19
N MET A 21 7.65 -0.02 -13.81
CA MET A 21 8.75 -0.97 -14.08
C MET A 21 9.01 -1.18 -15.58
N PHE A 22 7.99 -1.07 -16.43
CA PHE A 22 8.12 -1.20 -17.88
C PHE A 22 8.38 0.14 -18.60
N MET A 23 8.21 1.27 -17.92
CA MET A 23 8.47 2.58 -18.51
C MET A 23 9.97 2.88 -18.68
N PRO A 24 10.35 3.67 -19.71
CA PRO A 24 11.72 4.15 -19.86
C PRO A 24 12.10 5.04 -18.67
N ARG A 25 13.41 5.14 -18.40
CA ARG A 25 13.98 5.95 -17.30
C ARG A 25 13.92 7.45 -17.61
N ASN A 26 12.70 7.99 -17.67
CA ASN A 26 12.43 9.42 -17.78
C ASN A 26 11.79 9.90 -16.48
N ASP A 27 12.57 10.59 -15.66
CA ASP A 27 12.18 11.05 -14.33
C ASP A 27 10.88 11.85 -14.33
N ARG A 28 10.67 12.70 -15.35
CA ARG A 28 9.44 13.50 -15.45
C ARG A 28 8.23 12.61 -15.66
N VAL A 29 8.31 11.65 -16.57
CA VAL A 29 7.21 10.71 -16.85
C VAL A 29 6.93 9.85 -15.63
N ILE A 30 7.95 9.30 -14.99
CA ILE A 30 7.81 8.47 -13.78
C ILE A 30 7.11 9.26 -12.66
N LYS A 31 7.58 10.48 -12.38
CA LYS A 31 7.04 11.37 -11.35
C LYS A 31 5.56 11.68 -11.58
N TRP A 32 5.19 12.03 -12.81
CA TRP A 32 3.79 12.30 -13.18
C TRP A 32 2.91 11.06 -13.12
N THR A 33 3.40 9.93 -13.62
CA THR A 33 2.66 8.66 -13.57
C THR A 33 2.40 8.21 -12.13
N ALA A 34 3.41 8.28 -11.25
CA ALA A 34 3.25 7.96 -9.83
C ALA A 34 2.22 8.89 -9.15
N LEU A 35 2.26 10.18 -9.48
CA LEU A 35 1.30 11.16 -8.97
C LEU A 35 -0.13 10.82 -9.42
N ILE A 36 -0.34 10.57 -10.72
CA ILE A 36 -1.65 10.20 -11.28
C ILE A 36 -2.18 8.94 -10.60
N VAL A 37 -1.36 7.90 -10.45
CA VAL A 37 -1.76 6.65 -9.79
C VAL A 37 -2.17 6.89 -8.34
N SER A 38 -1.36 7.64 -7.57
CA SER A 38 -1.69 7.94 -6.16
C SER A 38 -2.98 8.76 -6.02
N ILE A 39 -3.21 9.72 -6.92
CA ILE A 39 -4.46 10.50 -6.95
C ILE A 39 -5.64 9.59 -7.30
N LEU A 40 -5.49 8.67 -8.26
CA LEU A 40 -6.54 7.70 -8.60
C LEU A 40 -6.87 6.79 -7.42
N ALA A 41 -5.86 6.30 -6.68
CA ALA A 41 -6.07 5.52 -5.46
C ALA A 41 -6.88 6.29 -4.41
N PHE A 42 -6.55 7.58 -4.20
CA PHE A 42 -7.32 8.47 -3.33
C PHE A 42 -8.76 8.71 -3.80
N LEU A 43 -8.95 8.94 -5.11
CA LEU A 43 -10.29 9.11 -5.66
C LEU A 43 -11.15 7.86 -5.50
N PHE A 44 -10.57 6.67 -5.62
CA PHE A 44 -11.27 5.42 -5.33
C PHE A 44 -11.55 5.23 -3.84
N SER A 45 -10.64 5.63 -2.95
CA SER A 45 -10.85 5.49 -1.51
C SER A 45 -11.96 6.41 -0.97
N LEU A 46 -12.21 7.56 -1.61
CA LEU A 46 -13.37 8.42 -1.31
C LEU A 46 -14.72 7.72 -1.49
N HIS A 47 -14.77 6.62 -2.25
CA HIS A 47 -15.99 5.82 -2.38
C HIS A 47 -16.39 5.16 -1.06
N LEU A 48 -15.42 4.83 -0.19
CA LEU A 48 -15.67 4.16 1.09
C LEU A 48 -16.55 5.00 2.03
N PRO A 49 -16.18 6.24 2.41
CA PRO A 49 -17.04 7.08 3.25
C PRO A 49 -18.32 7.49 2.52
N ALA A 50 -18.29 7.71 1.21
CA ALA A 50 -19.46 8.15 0.44
C ALA A 50 -20.58 7.08 0.36
N ARG A 51 -20.24 5.80 0.50
CA ARG A 51 -21.18 4.67 0.47
C ARG A 51 -21.29 3.94 1.80
N TRP A 52 -20.75 4.53 2.87
CA TRP A 52 -20.80 3.94 4.20
C TRP A 52 -22.23 3.92 4.74
N THR A 53 -22.70 2.74 5.17
CA THR A 53 -24.03 2.61 5.78
C THR A 53 -23.90 2.64 7.31
N HIS A 54 -24.35 3.71 7.94
CA HIS A 54 -24.34 3.81 9.40
C HIS A 54 -25.32 2.81 10.03
N GLY A 55 -24.91 2.15 11.11
CA GLY A 55 -25.75 1.21 11.87
C GLY A 55 -25.86 -0.21 11.27
N ALA A 56 -25.21 -0.48 10.13
CA ALA A 56 -25.07 -1.85 9.64
C ALA A 56 -24.08 -2.64 10.51
N PRO A 57 -24.44 -3.84 11.02
CA PRO A 57 -23.52 -4.67 11.80
C PRO A 57 -22.45 -5.30 10.90
N GLY A 58 -21.22 -5.41 11.42
CA GLY A 58 -20.11 -6.10 10.77
C GLY A 58 -19.31 -5.27 9.76
N PHE A 59 -18.45 -5.95 9.00
CA PHE A 59 -17.58 -5.34 7.99
C PHE A 59 -18.36 -4.99 6.72
N GLN A 60 -18.06 -3.83 6.12
CA GLN A 60 -18.66 -3.40 4.86
C GLN A 60 -17.70 -3.63 3.68
N PHE A 61 -18.28 -3.65 2.48
CA PHE A 61 -17.56 -3.91 1.22
C PHE A 61 -16.83 -5.26 1.21
N ALA A 62 -17.29 -6.23 2.01
CA ALA A 62 -16.58 -7.47 2.21
C ALA A 62 -16.61 -8.36 0.95
N ILE A 63 -15.46 -8.97 0.67
CA ILE A 63 -15.29 -10.06 -0.29
C ILE A 63 -14.70 -11.22 0.49
N ASP A 64 -15.31 -12.39 0.38
CA ASP A 64 -14.77 -13.62 0.91
C ASP A 64 -14.73 -14.66 -0.21
N ALA A 65 -13.52 -15.07 -0.59
CA ALA A 65 -13.29 -16.03 -1.66
C ALA A 65 -12.20 -17.02 -1.24
N PRO A 66 -12.40 -18.33 -1.43
CA PRO A 66 -11.41 -19.33 -1.07
C PRO A 66 -10.14 -19.12 -1.90
N TRP A 67 -8.99 -19.01 -1.24
CA TRP A 67 -7.69 -18.87 -1.90
C TRP A 67 -6.91 -20.18 -1.84
N ILE A 68 -6.77 -20.76 -0.64
CA ILE A 68 -6.15 -22.07 -0.42
C ILE A 68 -7.13 -22.93 0.37
N SER A 69 -7.40 -24.15 -0.10
CA SER A 69 -8.39 -25.04 0.52
C SER A 69 -7.87 -25.74 1.77
N SER A 70 -6.56 -25.99 1.85
CA SER A 70 -5.90 -26.58 3.02
C SER A 70 -4.45 -26.08 3.10
N PRO A 71 -4.08 -25.23 4.07
CA PRO A 71 -4.91 -24.66 5.15
C PRO A 71 -6.06 -23.76 4.64
N ASN A 72 -7.09 -23.54 5.46
CA ASN A 72 -8.30 -22.79 5.12
C ASN A 72 -8.04 -21.27 5.04
N ILE A 73 -7.41 -20.82 3.96
CA ILE A 73 -7.03 -19.41 3.74
C ILE A 73 -7.95 -18.80 2.70
N HIS A 74 -8.51 -17.64 3.03
CA HIS A 74 -9.42 -16.91 2.16
C HIS A 74 -8.81 -15.58 1.73
N TYR A 75 -9.13 -15.18 0.51
CA TYR A 75 -9.05 -13.77 0.11
C TYR A 75 -10.22 -13.03 0.75
N HIS A 76 -10.12 -12.80 2.06
CA HIS A 76 -11.15 -12.15 2.84
C HIS A 76 -10.76 -10.69 3.08
N LEU A 77 -11.42 -9.80 2.34
CA LEU A 77 -11.29 -8.36 2.53
C LEU A 77 -12.57 -7.79 3.12
N GLY A 78 -12.45 -6.72 3.90
CA GLY A 78 -13.56 -5.93 4.41
C GLY A 78 -13.04 -4.75 5.23
N VAL A 79 -13.90 -3.77 5.46
CA VAL A 79 -13.53 -2.57 6.24
C VAL A 79 -14.54 -2.30 7.34
N ASP A 80 -14.05 -1.95 8.52
CA ASP A 80 -14.86 -1.40 9.61
C ASP A 80 -14.77 0.14 9.64
N GLY A 81 -15.39 0.75 10.65
CA GLY A 81 -15.39 2.20 10.80
C GLY A 81 -14.00 2.82 10.97
N ILE A 82 -13.01 2.07 11.47
CA ILE A 82 -11.64 2.54 11.68
C ILE A 82 -10.84 2.36 10.39
N SER A 83 -10.90 1.18 9.78
CA SER A 83 -10.19 0.84 8.54
C SER A 83 -10.53 1.82 7.42
N VAL A 84 -11.78 2.28 7.29
CA VAL A 84 -12.15 3.29 6.29
C VAL A 84 -11.30 4.55 6.41
N TRP A 85 -11.12 5.07 7.62
CA TRP A 85 -10.33 6.28 7.83
C TRP A 85 -8.84 6.05 7.66
N LEU A 86 -8.33 4.87 8.03
CA LEU A 86 -6.91 4.52 7.84
C LEU A 86 -6.54 4.33 6.37
N VAL A 87 -7.42 3.72 5.57
CA VAL A 87 -7.27 3.62 4.11
C VAL A 87 -7.36 5.01 3.46
N LEU A 88 -8.32 5.83 3.87
CA LEU A 88 -8.48 7.18 3.37
C LEU A 88 -7.26 8.04 3.70
N LEU A 89 -6.75 7.97 4.94
CA LEU A 89 -5.56 8.70 5.36
C LEU A 89 -4.32 8.26 4.57
N THR A 90 -4.14 6.94 4.39
CA THR A 90 -3.01 6.40 3.63
C THR A 90 -3.01 6.93 2.20
N THR A 91 -4.13 6.74 1.48
CA THR A 91 -4.27 7.21 0.11
C THR A 91 -4.27 8.73 -0.02
N PHE A 92 -4.69 9.47 1.01
CA PHE A 92 -4.61 10.93 1.03
C PHE A 92 -3.17 11.42 1.15
N LEU A 93 -2.35 10.77 1.98
CA LEU A 93 -0.96 11.19 2.22
C LEU A 93 -0.02 10.81 1.07
N THR A 94 -0.25 9.70 0.36
CA THR A 94 0.65 9.25 -0.71
C THR A 94 0.91 10.30 -1.80
N PRO A 95 -0.09 11.01 -2.36
CA PRO A 95 0.15 12.07 -3.33
C PRO A 95 1.06 13.18 -2.82
N PHE A 96 0.94 13.55 -1.54
CA PHE A 96 1.83 14.55 -0.92
C PHE A 96 3.25 14.01 -0.76
N CYS A 97 3.40 12.75 -0.33
CA CYS A 97 4.69 12.08 -0.29
C CYS A 97 5.34 12.09 -1.67
N VAL A 98 4.58 11.76 -2.73
CA VAL A 98 5.06 11.82 -4.12
C VAL A 98 5.54 13.23 -4.46
N LEU A 99 4.73 14.27 -4.23
CA LEU A 99 5.08 15.66 -4.57
C LEU A 99 6.33 16.15 -3.85
N ILE A 100 6.48 15.86 -2.55
CA ILE A 100 7.65 16.25 -1.76
C ILE A 100 8.91 15.55 -2.31
N SER A 101 8.79 14.26 -2.65
CA SER A 101 9.89 13.47 -3.19
C SER A 101 10.41 13.95 -4.55
N TRP A 102 9.65 14.76 -5.30
CA TRP A 102 10.12 15.31 -6.58
C TRP A 102 11.38 16.17 -6.44
N LYS A 103 11.50 16.89 -5.31
CA LYS A 103 12.65 17.73 -4.99
C LYS A 103 13.72 16.99 -4.19
N SER A 104 13.32 16.03 -3.35
CA SER A 104 14.24 15.33 -2.44
C SER A 104 15.02 14.19 -3.09
N ILE A 105 14.50 13.58 -4.16
CA ILE A 105 15.08 12.37 -4.76
C ILE A 105 15.80 12.72 -6.07
N HIS A 106 17.12 12.52 -6.08
CA HIS A 106 18.01 12.89 -7.19
C HIS A 106 18.63 11.69 -7.95
N GLY A 107 18.50 10.47 -7.44
CA GLY A 107 19.02 9.26 -8.08
C GLY A 107 18.05 8.09 -7.93
N ALA A 108 18.09 7.12 -8.84
CA ALA A 108 17.20 5.95 -8.85
C ALA A 108 15.72 6.33 -8.64
N VAL A 109 15.25 7.35 -9.37
CA VAL A 109 13.92 7.94 -9.23
C VAL A 109 12.82 6.91 -9.52
N LYS A 110 13.05 6.07 -10.54
CA LYS A 110 12.14 4.99 -10.91
C LYS A 110 11.92 4.02 -9.76
N GLU A 111 13.01 3.54 -9.18
CA GLU A 111 13.01 2.56 -8.10
C GLU A 111 12.32 3.14 -6.86
N PHE A 112 12.55 4.41 -6.54
CA PHE A 112 11.88 5.09 -5.43
C PHE A 112 10.35 5.10 -5.56
N PHE A 113 9.82 5.52 -6.72
CA PHE A 113 8.38 5.58 -6.93
C PHE A 113 7.72 4.21 -7.06
N VAL A 114 8.44 3.21 -7.60
CA VAL A 114 7.98 1.82 -7.59
C VAL A 114 7.84 1.32 -6.14
N LEU A 115 8.87 1.51 -5.30
CA LEU A 115 8.82 1.12 -3.88
C LEU A 115 7.72 1.84 -3.12
N MET A 116 7.51 3.14 -3.39
CA MET A 116 6.46 3.94 -2.76
C MET A 116 5.06 3.42 -3.08
N LEU A 117 4.77 3.07 -4.34
CA LEU A 117 3.46 2.53 -4.75
C LEU A 117 3.24 1.08 -4.25
N ILE A 118 4.30 0.27 -4.17
CA ILE A 118 4.24 -1.05 -3.52
C ILE A 118 3.94 -0.90 -2.02
N LEU A 119 4.60 0.05 -1.36
CA LEU A 119 4.36 0.35 0.06
C LEU A 119 2.91 0.79 0.30
N GLU A 120 2.38 1.68 -0.55
CA GLU A 120 0.97 2.09 -0.49
C GLU A 120 0.02 0.89 -0.61
N THR A 121 0.26 0.00 -1.57
CA THR A 121 -0.53 -1.25 -1.73
C THR A 121 -0.50 -2.08 -0.45
N ALA A 122 0.70 -2.31 0.09
CA ALA A 122 0.88 -3.14 1.27
C ALA A 122 0.19 -2.54 2.50
N MET A 123 0.32 -1.23 2.72
CA MET A 123 -0.35 -0.52 3.81
C MET A 123 -1.88 -0.58 3.70
N ILE A 124 -2.45 -0.36 2.51
CA ILE A 124 -3.89 -0.51 2.30
C ILE A 124 -4.31 -1.95 2.60
N GLY A 125 -3.57 -2.94 2.08
CA GLY A 125 -3.81 -4.36 2.29
C GLY A 125 -3.88 -4.76 3.77
N VAL A 126 -2.99 -4.21 4.60
CA VAL A 126 -3.00 -4.41 6.06
C VAL A 126 -4.33 -3.97 6.69
N PHE A 127 -4.89 -2.83 6.28
CA PHE A 127 -6.12 -2.30 6.86
C PHE A 127 -7.40 -2.96 6.36
N VAL A 128 -7.36 -3.60 5.19
CA VAL A 128 -8.55 -4.21 4.57
C VAL A 128 -8.63 -5.73 4.73
N SER A 129 -7.57 -6.39 5.21
CA SER A 129 -7.52 -7.86 5.32
C SER A 129 -8.21 -8.35 6.59
N LEU A 130 -9.11 -9.32 6.44
CA LEU A 130 -9.83 -9.98 7.54
C LEU A 130 -9.34 -11.41 7.80
N ASP A 131 -8.64 -12.02 6.84
CA ASP A 131 -7.94 -13.28 7.03
C ASP A 131 -6.53 -13.03 7.59
N LEU A 132 -6.14 -13.78 8.63
CA LEU A 132 -4.87 -13.60 9.34
C LEU A 132 -3.66 -13.85 8.44
N PHE A 133 -3.72 -14.84 7.55
CA PHE A 133 -2.63 -15.14 6.64
C PHE A 133 -2.48 -14.03 5.60
N LEU A 134 -3.61 -13.57 5.03
CA LEU A 134 -3.59 -12.45 4.09
C LEU A 134 -3.08 -11.16 4.74
N PHE A 135 -3.52 -10.85 5.96
CA PHE A 135 -3.01 -9.75 6.77
C PHE A 135 -1.49 -9.85 6.93
N TYR A 136 -0.98 -11.03 7.32
CA TYR A 136 0.45 -11.25 7.50
C TYR A 136 1.24 -11.06 6.21
N VAL A 137 0.72 -11.52 5.07
CA VAL A 137 1.35 -11.29 3.76
C VAL A 137 1.50 -9.79 3.46
N PHE A 138 0.44 -9.01 3.67
CA PHE A 138 0.52 -7.56 3.47
C PHE A 138 1.43 -6.88 4.49
N TRP A 139 1.40 -7.31 5.74
CA TRP A 139 2.28 -6.82 6.80
C TRP A 139 3.75 -6.98 6.42
N GLU A 140 4.18 -8.19 6.07
CA GLU A 140 5.54 -8.48 5.62
C GLU A 140 5.89 -7.74 4.32
N ALA A 141 4.93 -7.59 3.40
CA ALA A 141 5.12 -6.83 2.18
C ALA A 141 5.42 -5.35 2.42
N THR A 142 5.06 -4.77 3.58
CA THR A 142 5.44 -3.39 3.92
C THR A 142 6.92 -3.26 4.30
N LEU A 143 7.53 -4.32 4.84
CA LEU A 143 8.88 -4.27 5.41
C LEU A 143 9.95 -4.07 4.34
N ILE A 144 9.84 -4.80 3.23
CA ILE A 144 10.85 -4.77 2.17
C ILE A 144 10.95 -3.38 1.53
N PRO A 145 9.84 -2.76 1.06
CA PRO A 145 9.90 -1.41 0.51
C PRO A 145 10.40 -0.37 1.52
N MET A 146 9.94 -0.41 2.77
CA MET A 146 10.41 0.53 3.79
C MET A 146 11.90 0.39 4.06
N ALA A 147 12.40 -0.83 4.25
CA ALA A 147 13.82 -1.06 4.49
C ALA A 147 14.70 -0.57 3.34
N LEU A 148 14.29 -0.83 2.09
CA LEU A 148 14.99 -0.33 0.89
C LEU A 148 14.93 1.20 0.78
N MET A 149 13.76 1.80 1.03
CA MET A 149 13.61 3.26 1.01
C MET A 149 14.51 3.93 2.06
N ILE A 150 14.55 3.39 3.28
CA ILE A 150 15.44 3.86 4.34
C ILE A 150 16.90 3.67 3.92
N GLY A 151 17.29 2.50 3.44
CA GLY A 151 18.68 2.15 3.13
C GLY A 151 19.27 2.93 1.95
N MET A 152 18.47 3.19 0.90
CA MET A 152 18.92 3.86 -0.31
C MET A 152 18.77 5.38 -0.26
N TYR A 153 17.69 5.88 0.37
CA TYR A 153 17.31 7.31 0.32
C TYR A 153 17.30 7.99 1.69
N GLY A 154 17.54 7.24 2.77
CA GLY A 154 17.76 7.81 4.10
C GLY A 154 19.05 8.63 4.21
N HIS A 155 19.19 9.32 5.33
CA HIS A 155 20.30 10.24 5.61
C HIS A 155 21.49 9.51 6.27
N GLU A 156 22.11 10.11 7.29
CA GLU A 156 23.27 9.54 7.97
C GLU A 156 22.95 8.17 8.58
N ARG A 157 23.91 7.24 8.50
CA ARG A 157 23.78 5.85 9.01
C ARG A 157 22.58 5.07 8.46
N ARG A 158 22.07 5.43 7.27
CA ARG A 158 20.92 4.79 6.59
C ARG A 158 20.95 3.27 6.53
N VAL A 159 22.11 2.66 6.25
CA VAL A 159 22.23 1.19 6.18
C VAL A 159 22.01 0.56 7.55
N TYR A 160 22.62 1.13 8.60
CA TYR A 160 22.41 0.69 9.97
C TYR A 160 20.95 0.85 10.41
N ALA A 161 20.32 1.97 10.06
CA ALA A 161 18.91 2.21 10.36
C ALA A 161 17.99 1.22 9.64
N ALA A 162 18.23 0.95 8.35
CA ALA A 162 17.46 0.00 7.56
C ALA A 162 17.56 -1.43 8.10
N VAL A 163 18.77 -1.89 8.42
CA VAL A 163 18.99 -3.22 9.01
C VAL A 163 18.32 -3.34 10.38
N LYS A 164 18.45 -2.31 11.23
CA LYS A 164 17.78 -2.29 12.53
C LYS A 164 16.27 -2.32 12.37
N PHE A 165 15.70 -1.46 11.52
CA PHE A 165 14.27 -1.44 11.22
C PHE A 165 13.79 -2.83 10.80
N PHE A 166 14.45 -3.45 9.82
CA PHE A 166 14.08 -4.76 9.29
C PHE A 166 14.16 -5.85 10.36
N LEU A 167 15.27 -5.94 11.11
CA LEU A 167 15.44 -6.99 12.12
C LEU A 167 14.45 -6.86 13.28
N TYR A 168 14.23 -5.65 13.81
CA TYR A 168 13.28 -5.47 14.92
C TYR A 168 11.85 -5.78 14.51
N THR A 169 11.45 -5.38 13.29
CA THR A 169 10.10 -5.60 12.80
C THR A 169 9.86 -7.06 12.40
N MET A 170 10.81 -7.69 11.69
CA MET A 170 10.72 -9.09 11.29
C MET A 170 10.72 -10.04 12.49
N VAL A 171 11.58 -9.79 13.48
CA VAL A 171 11.59 -10.62 14.70
C VAL A 171 10.26 -10.49 15.42
N ALA A 172 9.74 -9.27 15.58
CA ALA A 172 8.46 -9.05 16.24
C ALA A 172 7.26 -9.61 15.47
N SER A 173 7.32 -9.69 14.13
CA SER A 173 6.21 -10.20 13.32
C SER A 173 6.14 -11.73 13.25
N VAL A 174 7.28 -12.41 13.44
CA VAL A 174 7.35 -13.89 13.45
C VAL A 174 6.84 -14.51 14.76
N PHE A 175 6.84 -13.74 15.86
CA PHE A 175 6.33 -14.16 17.18
C PHE A 175 4.86 -13.77 17.37
#